data_AF-A0A396GTT2-F1
#
_entry.id   AF-A0A396GTT2-F1
#
_cell.length_a   1.000
_cell.length_b   1.000
_cell.length_c   1.000
_cell.angle_alpha   90.00
_cell.angle_beta   90.00
_cell.angle_gamma   90.00
#
_symmetry.space_group_name_H-M   'P 1'
#
loop_
_entity.id
_entity.type
_entity.pdbx_description
1 polymer ?
#
loop_
_entity_poly.entity_id
_entity_poly.type
_entity_poly.pdbx_seq_one_letter_code
_entity_poly.pdbx_strand_id
1 'polypeptide(L)'
;MCHDGVCHWLGENRYDSEYESYLLSFDLGNEIFLITPMPSEIDSLYVGYRWKGLLTLNGFFALISACAEYDTFHISVLGELGMKESWIKLDTVYLLSYIERPINARKNIYRFAAVMQGILVSTDSSTLMIEELGYVGRHTFLSKTIFYKGSNLLIEGINQ
;
A
#
# COMPACT_ATOMS: atom_id res chain seq x y z
N MET A 1 -1.62 -2.76 8.67
CA MET A 1 -1.42 -4.17 8.25
C MET A 1 -0.80 -4.88 9.42
N CYS A 2 -1.31 -6.04 9.83
CA CYS A 2 -0.72 -6.76 10.96
C CYS A 2 -0.19 -8.12 10.50
N HIS A 3 1.01 -8.48 10.95
CA HIS A 3 1.67 -9.75 10.67
C HIS A 3 2.48 -10.13 11.91
N ASP A 4 2.42 -11.40 12.31
CA ASP A 4 3.17 -11.97 13.43
C ASP A 4 3.08 -11.17 14.74
N GLY A 5 1.88 -10.70 15.08
CA GLY A 5 1.64 -9.93 16.31
C GLY A 5 2.09 -8.47 16.26
N VAL A 6 2.62 -7.99 15.13
CA VAL A 6 3.00 -6.60 14.94
C VAL A 6 2.04 -5.91 13.97
N CYS A 7 1.55 -4.73 14.33
CA CYS A 7 0.68 -3.92 13.51
C CYS A 7 1.42 -2.70 12.97
N HIS A 8 1.31 -2.48 11.66
CA HIS A 8 2.08 -1.48 10.93
C HIS A 8 1.16 -0.48 10.21
N TRP A 9 1.54 0.79 10.23
CA TRP A 9 0.89 1.85 9.47
C TRP A 9 1.90 2.88 8.97
N LEU A 10 1.57 3.54 7.86
CA LEU A 10 2.31 4.71 7.42
C LEU A 10 1.95 5.88 8.33
N GLY A 11 2.98 6.50 8.88
CA GLY A 11 2.90 7.79 9.55
C GLY A 11 3.45 8.88 8.64
N GLU A 12 2.87 10.07 8.75
CA GLU A 12 3.36 11.29 8.12
C GLU A 12 3.55 12.33 9.23
N ASN A 13 4.74 12.91 9.32
CA ASN A 13 4.97 14.11 10.11
C ASN A 13 4.85 15.32 9.17
N ARG A 14 4.02 16.30 9.57
CA ARG A 14 3.76 17.54 8.83
C ARG A 14 4.19 18.77 9.61
N TYR A 15 4.99 18.61 10.66
CA TYR A 15 5.53 19.73 11.42
C TYR A 15 6.76 20.28 10.71
N ASP A 16 6.72 21.57 10.39
CA ASP A 16 7.70 22.33 9.60
C ASP A 16 7.77 22.00 8.10
N SER A 17 8.60 22.73 7.36
CA SER A 17 8.82 22.56 5.91
C SER A 17 9.41 21.20 5.49
N GLU A 18 9.69 20.33 6.45
CA GLU A 18 10.25 19.00 6.26
C GLU A 18 9.13 17.97 6.42
N TYR A 19 8.67 17.44 5.28
CA TYR A 19 7.70 16.37 5.25
C TYR A 19 8.43 15.04 5.38
N GLU A 20 8.26 14.35 6.50
CA GLU A 20 8.84 13.03 6.72
C GLU A 20 7.76 11.96 6.81
N SER A 21 7.95 10.89 6.04
CA SER A 21 7.14 9.67 6.11
C SER A 21 7.90 8.59 6.88
N TYR A 22 7.19 7.75 7.62
CA TYR A 22 7.78 6.64 8.36
C TYR A 22 6.81 5.46 8.46
N LEU A 23 7.36 4.27 8.73
CA LEU A 23 6.57 3.10 9.09
C LEU A 23 6.54 3.03 10.62
N LEU A 24 5.36 3.24 11.20
CA LEU A 24 5.16 3.00 12.62
C LEU A 24 4.67 1.56 12.80
N SER A 25 5.37 0.83 13.66
CA SER A 25 5.08 -0.55 14.01
C SER A 25 4.77 -0.63 15.50
N PHE A 26 3.75 -1.40 15.85
CA PHE A 26 3.36 -1.65 17.24
C PHE A 26 3.32 -3.15 17.49
N ASP A 27 4.20 -3.60 18.37
CA ASP A 27 4.24 -4.99 18.83
C ASP A 27 3.14 -5.18 19.88
N LEU A 28 2.17 -6.04 19.58
CA LEU A 28 1.03 -6.30 20.47
C LEU A 28 1.42 -7.16 21.70
N GLY A 29 2.51 -7.92 21.64
CA GLY A 29 2.95 -8.78 22.73
C GLY A 29 3.79 -8.02 23.76
N ASN A 30 4.67 -7.14 23.28
CA ASN A 30 5.54 -6.33 24.13
C ASN A 30 4.99 -4.91 24.40
N GLU A 31 3.93 -4.51 23.69
CA GLU A 31 3.32 -3.18 23.75
C GLU A 31 4.29 -2.02 23.45
N ILE A 32 5.24 -2.26 22.55
CA ILE A 32 6.25 -1.27 22.15
C ILE A 32 6.02 -0.72 20.75
N PHE A 33 6.32 0.57 20.59
CA PHE A 33 6.34 1.23 19.29
C PHE A 33 7.75 1.23 18.71
N LEU A 34 7.84 1.01 17.40
CA LEU A 34 9.07 1.11 16.64
C LEU A 34 8.83 1.95 15.38
N ILE A 35 9.66 2.96 15.18
CA ILE A 35 9.64 3.81 13.99
C ILE A 35 10.73 3.31 13.04
N THR A 36 10.35 3.04 11.80
CA THR A 36 11.30 2.82 10.70
C THR A 36 11.23 4.03 9.76
N PRO A 37 12.30 4.83 9.63
CA PRO A 37 12.31 5.95 8.69
C PRO A 37 12.13 5.48 7.24
N MET A 38 11.50 6.30 6.40
CA MET A 38 11.39 6.01 4.97
C MET A 38 12.72 6.27 4.24
N PRO A 39 12.96 5.58 3.11
CA PRO A 39 14.14 5.85 2.30
C PRO A 39 14.03 7.25 1.67
N SER A 40 15.14 7.99 1.65
CA SER A 40 15.19 9.41 1.28
C SER A 40 14.65 9.71 -0.13
N GLU A 41 14.81 8.77 -1.06
CA GLU A 41 14.32 8.87 -2.45
C GLU A 41 12.79 8.92 -2.56
N ILE A 42 12.11 8.39 -1.55
CA ILE A 42 10.65 8.30 -1.46
C ILE A 42 10.08 9.40 -0.56
N ASP A 43 10.92 10.02 0.25
CA ASP A 43 10.52 11.06 1.21
C ASP A 43 10.39 12.46 0.58
N SER A 44 10.96 12.68 -0.60
CA SER A 44 10.83 13.95 -1.31
C SER A 44 9.44 14.09 -1.96
N LEU A 45 8.48 14.66 -1.21
CA LEU A 45 7.22 15.15 -1.77
C LEU A 45 7.41 16.24 -2.84
N TYR A 46 8.63 16.79 -2.99
CA TYR A 46 9.01 17.65 -4.11
C TYR A 46 8.97 16.94 -5.47
N VAL A 47 9.05 15.60 -5.50
CA VAL A 47 9.00 14.80 -6.73
C VAL A 47 7.60 14.22 -6.92
N GLY A 48 6.57 15.06 -6.84
CA GLY A 48 5.23 14.76 -7.38
C GLY A 48 4.60 13.42 -6.97
N TYR A 49 4.91 12.81 -5.82
CA TYR A 49 4.33 11.50 -5.51
C TYR A 49 2.83 11.62 -5.16
N ARG A 50 1.95 10.92 -5.90
CA ARG A 50 0.48 11.03 -5.75
C ARG A 50 -0.05 10.33 -4.50
N TRP A 51 0.53 9.19 -4.14
CA TRP A 51 0.14 8.41 -2.97
C TRP A 51 1.21 7.36 -2.62
N LYS A 52 1.24 6.95 -1.34
CA LYS A 52 2.05 5.85 -0.81
C LYS A 52 1.15 4.76 -0.24
N GLY A 53 1.59 3.52 -0.28
CA GLY A 53 0.86 2.37 0.23
C GLY A 53 1.79 1.31 0.83
N LEU A 54 1.24 0.52 1.76
CA LEU A 54 1.91 -0.65 2.32
C LEU A 54 1.22 -1.92 1.83
N LEU A 55 2.01 -2.91 1.45
CA LEU A 55 1.55 -4.22 1.06
C LEU A 55 2.56 -5.30 1.51
N THR A 56 2.15 -6.55 1.45
CA THR A 56 3.07 -7.69 1.64
C THR A 56 3.49 -8.21 0.28
N LEU A 57 4.80 -8.35 0.04
CA LEU A 57 5.36 -8.93 -1.18
C LEU A 57 6.29 -10.07 -0.81
N ASN A 58 5.94 -11.29 -1.20
CA ASN A 58 6.74 -12.50 -0.95
C ASN A 58 7.17 -12.68 0.52
N GLY A 59 6.31 -12.28 1.47
CA GLY A 59 6.59 -12.35 2.92
C GLY A 59 7.28 -11.12 3.50
N PHE A 60 7.72 -10.18 2.67
CA PHE A 60 8.32 -8.93 3.13
C PHE A 60 7.32 -7.79 3.17
N PHE A 61 7.56 -6.80 4.03
CA PHE A 61 6.87 -5.53 3.98
C PHE A 61 7.37 -4.74 2.77
N ALA A 62 6.45 -4.41 1.87
CA ALA A 62 6.74 -3.61 0.70
C ALA A 62 6.06 -2.25 0.81
N LEU A 63 6.83 -1.23 0.50
CA LEU A 63 6.36 0.12 0.25
C LEU A 63 6.19 0.29 -1.25
N ILE A 64 5.06 0.88 -1.63
CA ILE A 64 4.79 1.30 -3.00
C ILE A 64 4.51 2.80 -3.03
N SER A 65 5.11 3.50 -3.97
CA SER A 65 5.01 4.95 -4.10
C SER A 65 4.79 5.35 -5.54
N ALA A 66 3.68 6.03 -5.83
CA ALA A 66 3.33 6.45 -7.18
C ALA A 66 3.88 7.84 -7.49
N CYS A 67 4.73 7.96 -8.51
CA CYS A 67 5.29 9.21 -9.01
C CYS A 67 4.38 9.82 -10.08
N ALA A 68 3.84 11.03 -9.84
CA ALA A 68 2.94 11.70 -10.78
C ALA A 68 3.63 12.15 -12.07
N GLU A 69 4.92 12.46 -12.01
CA GLU A 69 5.64 13.09 -13.13
C GLU A 69 5.85 12.09 -14.28
N TYR A 70 6.05 10.82 -13.94
CA TYR A 70 6.39 9.78 -14.91
C TYR A 70 5.32 8.70 -15.07
N ASP A 71 4.16 8.85 -14.44
CA ASP A 71 3.13 7.80 -14.33
C ASP A 71 3.75 6.44 -13.98
N THR A 72 4.66 6.43 -12.99
CA THR A 72 5.33 5.21 -12.53
C THR A 72 5.08 4.98 -11.05
N PHE A 73 5.31 3.77 -10.56
CA PHE A 73 5.47 3.52 -9.14
C PHE A 73 6.76 2.76 -8.85
N HIS A 74 7.38 3.14 -7.73
CA HIS A 74 8.53 2.45 -7.19
C HIS A 74 8.10 1.50 -6.09
N ILE A 75 8.77 0.35 -6.04
CA ILE A 75 8.56 -0.65 -4.99
C ILE A 75 9.87 -0.89 -4.28
N SER A 76 9.80 -0.81 -2.95
CA SER A 76 10.90 -1.13 -2.05
C SER A 76 10.43 -2.12 -1.01
N VAL A 77 11.27 -3.06 -0.62
CA VAL A 77 11.02 -3.99 0.49
C VAL A 77 11.88 -3.63 1.68
N LEU A 78 11.33 -3.82 2.87
CA LEU A 78 12.05 -3.62 4.11
C LEU A 78 12.79 -4.90 4.51
N GLY A 79 14.11 -4.80 4.69
CA GLY A 79 14.92 -5.89 5.23
C GLY A 79 14.81 -6.02 6.74
N GLU A 80 14.90 -4.91 7.48
CA GLU A 80 14.93 -4.88 8.94
C GLU A 80 14.13 -3.72 9.51
N LEU A 81 13.23 -4.02 10.46
CA LEU A 81 12.43 -2.99 11.13
C LEU A 81 13.32 -2.05 11.94
N GLY A 82 13.03 -0.75 11.88
CA GLY A 82 13.78 0.30 12.56
C GLY A 82 15.00 0.82 11.79
N MET A 83 15.43 0.15 10.72
CA MET A 83 16.62 0.53 9.95
C MET A 83 16.26 1.14 8.60
N LYS A 84 16.58 2.43 8.41
CA LYS A 84 16.36 3.15 7.15
C LYS A 84 17.16 2.55 5.99
N GLU A 85 18.37 2.09 6.27
CA GLU A 85 19.30 1.58 5.26
C GLU A 85 18.91 0.18 4.77
N SER A 86 17.98 -0.48 5.46
CA SER A 86 17.51 -1.82 5.11
C SER A 86 16.42 -1.83 4.02
N TRP A 87 15.96 -0.65 3.58
CA TRP A 87 15.05 -0.55 2.44
C TRP A 87 15.78 -0.89 1.15
N ILE A 88 15.30 -1.92 0.44
CA ILE A 88 15.85 -2.37 -0.83
C ILE A 88 14.84 -2.05 -1.93
N LYS A 89 15.23 -1.18 -2.87
CA LYS A 89 14.44 -0.89 -4.07
C LYS A 89 14.47 -2.10 -5.01
N LEU A 90 13.30 -2.63 -5.35
CA LEU A 90 13.18 -3.80 -6.22
C LEU A 90 12.94 -3.41 -7.68
N ASP A 91 11.96 -2.55 -7.92
CA ASP A 91 11.46 -2.33 -9.29
C ASP A 91 10.81 -0.95 -9.47
N THR A 92 10.70 -0.54 -10.74
CA THR A 92 9.92 0.60 -11.19
C THR A 92 8.95 0.11 -12.26
N VAL A 93 7.67 0.29 -12.02
CA VAL A 93 6.63 -0.17 -12.93
C VAL A 93 5.88 1.03 -13.51
N TYR A 94 5.60 0.98 -14.80
CA TYR A 94 4.86 2.00 -15.52
C TYR A 94 3.35 1.75 -15.40
N LEU A 95 2.60 2.81 -15.12
CA LEU A 95 1.14 2.79 -15.08
C LEU A 95 0.57 3.16 -16.43
N LEU A 96 -0.60 2.61 -16.72
CA LEU A 96 -1.59 3.30 -17.54
C LEU A 96 -2.18 4.41 -16.67
N SER A 97 -2.28 5.63 -17.21
CA SER A 97 -2.52 6.93 -16.53
C SER A 97 -3.83 7.08 -15.72
N TYR A 98 -4.49 5.98 -15.35
CA TYR A 98 -5.78 5.93 -14.66
C TYR A 98 -5.84 4.88 -13.54
N ILE A 99 -4.76 4.13 -13.30
CA ILE A 99 -4.74 3.07 -12.29
C ILE A 99 -4.53 3.67 -10.89
N GLU A 100 -5.40 3.31 -9.94
CA GLU A 100 -5.34 3.77 -8.54
C GLU A 100 -4.42 2.88 -7.69
N ARG A 101 -4.56 2.95 -6.36
CA ARG A 101 -3.71 2.25 -5.39
C ARG A 101 -3.77 0.72 -5.61
N PRO A 102 -2.63 0.01 -5.54
CA PRO A 102 -2.57 -1.43 -5.58
C PRO A 102 -3.34 -2.00 -4.39
N ILE A 103 -4.06 -3.05 -4.69
CA ILE A 103 -4.87 -3.79 -3.75
C ILE A 103 -4.00 -4.80 -3.01
N ASN A 104 -3.17 -5.52 -3.77
CA ASN A 104 -2.33 -6.59 -3.26
C ASN A 104 -1.18 -6.87 -4.24
N ALA A 105 -0.21 -7.65 -3.78
CA ALA A 105 0.82 -8.22 -4.64
C ALA A 105 1.10 -9.67 -4.26
N ARG A 106 1.45 -10.48 -5.25
CA ARG A 106 1.88 -11.87 -5.04
C ARG A 106 2.82 -12.30 -6.15
N LYS A 107 3.97 -12.89 -5.80
CA LYS A 107 4.95 -13.39 -6.79
C LYS A 107 5.31 -12.34 -7.86
N ASN A 108 5.51 -11.09 -7.45
CA ASN A 108 5.81 -9.93 -8.31
C ASN A 108 4.70 -9.56 -9.30
N ILE A 109 3.49 -10.11 -9.13
CA ILE A 109 2.29 -9.67 -9.81
C ILE A 109 1.57 -8.72 -8.86
N TYR A 110 1.44 -7.46 -9.28
CA TYR A 110 0.76 -6.41 -8.54
C TYR A 110 -0.66 -6.27 -9.08
N ARG A 111 -1.67 -6.33 -8.21
CA ARG A 111 -3.04 -6.10 -8.61
C ARG A 111 -3.48 -4.71 -8.20
N PHE A 112 -4.07 -3.99 -9.13
CA PHE A 112 -4.55 -2.64 -8.92
C PHE A 112 -6.06 -2.59 -8.99
N ALA A 113 -6.65 -1.67 -8.24
CA ALA A 113 -8.00 -1.20 -8.46
C ALA A 113 -7.91 0.11 -9.24
N ALA A 114 -8.89 0.34 -10.10
CA ALA A 114 -9.06 1.63 -10.76
C ALA A 114 -10.54 1.89 -10.95
N VAL A 115 -10.91 3.15 -11.14
CA VAL A 115 -12.27 3.51 -11.52
C VAL A 115 -12.24 4.01 -12.94
N MET A 116 -12.84 3.24 -13.83
CA MET A 116 -12.93 3.56 -15.25
C MET A 116 -14.39 3.82 -15.59
N GLN A 117 -14.68 5.05 -16.02
CA GLN A 117 -16.04 5.47 -16.40
C GLN A 117 -17.11 5.22 -15.31
N GLY A 118 -16.71 5.29 -14.04
CA GLY A 118 -17.59 5.07 -12.89
C GLY A 118 -17.73 3.60 -12.45
N ILE A 119 -17.01 2.68 -13.08
CA ILE A 119 -16.97 1.25 -12.75
C ILE A 119 -15.65 0.94 -12.05
N LEU A 120 -15.72 0.24 -10.91
CA LEU A 120 -14.52 -0.30 -10.27
C LEU A 120 -14.01 -1.49 -11.10
N VAL A 121 -12.78 -1.38 -11.56
CA VAL A 121 -12.07 -2.43 -12.28
C VAL A 121 -10.82 -2.85 -11.53
N SER A 122 -10.30 -4.02 -11.85
CA SER A 122 -8.99 -4.46 -11.40
C SER A 122 -8.16 -5.00 -12.55
N THR A 123 -6.84 -4.85 -12.42
CA THR A 123 -5.90 -5.39 -13.39
C THR A 123 -4.65 -5.87 -12.68
N ASP A 124 -3.95 -6.82 -13.26
CA ASP A 124 -2.67 -7.30 -12.76
C ASP A 124 -1.51 -6.82 -13.64
N SER A 125 -0.35 -6.60 -13.04
CA SER A 125 0.84 -6.07 -13.72
C SER A 125 1.43 -7.00 -14.78
N SER A 126 1.02 -8.28 -14.84
CA SER A 126 1.56 -9.25 -15.78
C SER A 126 0.77 -9.30 -17.08
N THR A 127 -0.55 -9.15 -17.02
CA THR A 127 -1.45 -9.26 -18.18
C THR A 127 -1.98 -7.92 -18.63
N LEU A 128 -2.07 -6.94 -17.71
CA LEU A 128 -2.78 -5.67 -17.91
C LEU A 128 -4.24 -5.85 -18.38
N MET A 129 -4.81 -7.05 -18.22
CA MET A 129 -6.20 -7.33 -18.52
C MET A 129 -7.08 -6.68 -17.47
N ILE A 130 -8.17 -6.04 -17.92
CA ILE A 130 -9.08 -5.30 -17.05
C ILE A 130 -10.28 -6.19 -16.73
N GLU A 131 -10.52 -6.42 -15.44
CA GLU A 131 -11.66 -7.17 -14.91
C GLU A 131 -12.57 -6.24 -14.12
N GLU A 132 -13.87 -6.20 -14.46
CA GLU A 132 -14.87 -5.43 -13.71
C GLU A 132 -15.17 -6.10 -12.36
N LEU A 133 -15.16 -5.33 -11.27
CA LEU A 133 -15.39 -5.83 -9.91
C LEU A 133 -16.85 -5.68 -9.45
N GLY A 134 -17.77 -5.32 -10.36
CA GLY A 134 -19.22 -5.30 -10.10
C GLY A 134 -19.70 -4.23 -9.11
N TYR A 135 -18.86 -3.24 -8.77
CA TYR A 135 -19.24 -2.14 -7.89
C TYR A 135 -19.73 -0.92 -8.69
N VAL A 136 -20.95 -0.47 -8.40
CA VAL A 136 -21.54 0.75 -8.94
C VAL A 136 -21.68 1.78 -7.81
N GLY A 137 -20.79 2.75 -7.79
CA GLY A 137 -20.81 3.86 -6.82
C GLY A 137 -19.85 4.97 -7.22
N ARG A 138 -20.06 6.20 -6.71
CA ARG A 138 -19.08 7.30 -6.89
C ARG A 138 -17.83 7.00 -6.07
N HIS A 139 -16.85 6.36 -6.68
CA HIS A 139 -15.52 6.26 -6.09
C HIS A 139 -14.87 7.65 -6.16
N THR A 140 -14.46 8.17 -5.01
CA THR A 140 -13.61 9.36 -4.94
C THR A 140 -12.16 8.88 -4.80
N PHE A 141 -11.20 9.67 -5.32
CA PHE A 141 -9.75 9.44 -5.24
C PHE A 141 -9.18 9.19 -3.80
N LEU A 142 -10.02 9.32 -2.77
CA LEU A 142 -9.68 9.23 -1.35
C LEU A 142 -10.20 7.96 -0.66
N SER A 143 -10.92 7.10 -1.39
CA SER A 143 -11.47 5.88 -0.78
C SER A 143 -10.40 4.79 -0.61
N LYS A 144 -10.51 4.02 0.48
CA LYS A 144 -9.62 2.91 0.81
C LYS A 144 -10.38 1.61 0.60
N THR A 145 -9.99 0.84 -0.40
CA THR A 145 -10.59 -0.46 -0.67
C THR A 145 -9.90 -1.54 0.16
N ILE A 146 -10.68 -2.30 0.93
CA ILE A 146 -10.19 -3.43 1.74
C ILE A 146 -10.85 -4.69 1.20
N PHE A 147 -10.03 -5.65 0.77
CA PHE A 147 -10.51 -6.97 0.36
C PHE A 147 -10.32 -7.93 1.52
N TYR A 148 -11.42 -8.54 1.95
CA TYR A 148 -11.39 -9.62 2.92
C TYR A 148 -11.85 -10.91 2.24
N LYS A 149 -11.21 -12.02 2.58
CA LYS A 149 -11.75 -13.33 2.23
C LYS A 149 -12.92 -13.58 3.17
N GLY A 150 -14.13 -13.73 2.64
CA GLY A 150 -15.27 -14.15 3.44
C GLY A 150 -14.94 -15.44 4.18
N SER A 151 -15.08 -15.42 5.51
CA SER A 151 -15.12 -16.64 6.30
C SER A 151 -16.55 -17.19 6.23
N ASN A 152 -16.71 -18.48 5.94
CA ASN A 152 -17.98 -19.19 6.16
C ASN A 152 -18.23 -19.46 7.66
N LEU A 153 -17.55 -18.73 8.54
CA LEU A 153 -17.75 -18.86 9.97
C LEU A 153 -19.04 -18.09 10.29
N LEU A 154 -20.08 -18.85 10.64
CA LEU A 154 -21.27 -18.31 11.27
C LEU A 154 -20.79 -17.48 12.47
N ILE A 155 -21.02 -16.17 12.42
CA ILE A 155 -20.99 -15.35 13.62
C ILE A 155 -22.22 -15.82 14.40
N GLU A 156 -22.04 -16.78 15.30
CA GLU A 156 -23.05 -17.04 16.33
C GLU A 156 -23.25 -15.72 17.06
N GLY A 157 -24.48 -15.22 17.01
CA GLY A 157 -24.84 -13.95 17.60
C GLY A 157 -24.46 -13.94 19.07
N ILE A 158 -23.83 -12.86 19.50
CA ILE A 158 -23.84 -12.46 20.90
C ILE A 158 -25.31 -12.10 21.18
N ASN A 159 -26.09 -13.09 21.61
CA ASN A 159 -27.39 -12.85 22.21
C ASN A 159 -27.13 -12.17 23.57
N GLN A 160 -27.49 -10.89 23.65
CA GLN A 160 -27.76 -10.21 24.93
C GLN A 160 -29.09 -10.67 25.49
#